data_AF-A0A2G9GCL8-F1
#
_entry.id   AF-A0A2G9GCL8-F1
#
_cell.length_a   1.000
_cell.length_b   1.000
_cell.length_c   1.000
_cell.angle_alpha   90.00
_cell.angle_beta   90.00
_cell.angle_gamma   90.00
#
_symmetry.space_group_name_H-M   'P 1'
#
loop_
_entity.id
_entity.type
_entity.pdbx_description
1 polymer ?
#
loop_
_entity_poly.entity_id
_entity_poly.type
_entity_poly.pdbx_seq_one_letter_code
_entity_poly.pdbx_strand_id
1 'polypeptide(L)'
;MSNSRIFWFGDLNYRLYLEDNLARQLIKEQDWTALQKFDQLQRELEHGGVFQGWKEGNIEFAPTYKYSSYNCNRYSGGIPSRAGEKQRTPAWCDRILWCGKGVRQLSYFRSESKFSDHRPVSALFSTQIKVVKSTNTRSHTVPTTFLNETPSRTQTNETANGESTSTLLSLRVKDM
;
A
#
# COMPACT_ATOMS: atom_id res chain seq x y z
N MET A 1 12.87 -6.47 26.29
CA MET A 1 12.75 -6.26 24.83
C MET A 1 11.34 -5.78 24.51
N SER A 2 11.20 -4.67 23.78
CA SER A 2 9.93 -4.03 23.44
C SER A 2 8.98 -4.99 22.69
N ASN A 3 7.72 -5.05 23.12
CA ASN A 3 6.64 -5.76 22.41
C ASN A 3 5.89 -4.84 21.42
N SER A 4 6.39 -3.62 21.19
CA SER A 4 5.75 -2.64 20.32
C SER A 4 5.94 -3.00 18.85
N ARG A 5 4.88 -2.75 18.07
CA ARG A 5 4.87 -2.83 16.61
C ARG A 5 4.41 -1.47 16.13
N ILE A 6 5.29 -0.75 15.44
CA ILE A 6 5.03 0.61 15.00
C ILE A 6 4.92 0.58 13.49
N PHE A 7 3.87 1.21 12.98
CA PHE A 7 3.66 1.44 11.56
C PHE A 7 3.73 2.94 11.34
N TRP A 8 4.51 3.36 10.35
CA TRP A 8 4.69 4.76 9.99
C TRP A 8 4.41 4.92 8.51
N PHE A 9 3.46 5.78 8.15
CA PHE A 9 3.03 5.91 6.77
C PHE A 9 2.48 7.30 6.45
N GLY A 10 2.49 7.62 5.16
CA GLY A 10 1.96 8.87 4.61
C GLY A 10 2.80 9.37 3.43
N ASP A 11 2.56 10.61 3.03
CA ASP A 11 3.44 11.35 2.13
C ASP A 11 4.69 11.78 2.91
N LEU A 12 5.76 11.00 2.78
CA LEU A 12 7.07 11.31 3.37
C LEU A 12 7.91 12.24 2.50
N ASN A 13 7.44 12.53 1.28
CA ASN A 13 8.00 13.49 0.34
C ASN A 13 9.46 13.24 -0.10
N TYR A 14 10.01 12.05 0.13
CA TYR A 14 11.30 11.65 -0.42
C TYR A 14 11.25 11.58 -1.95
N ARG A 15 12.30 12.06 -2.60
CA ARG A 15 12.40 12.19 -4.06
C ARG A 15 13.51 11.31 -4.62
N LEU A 16 13.57 11.26 -5.96
CA LEU A 16 14.68 10.63 -6.66
C LEU A 16 15.85 11.60 -6.82
N TYR A 17 17.07 11.15 -6.55
CA TYR A 17 18.31 11.81 -6.94
C TYR A 17 18.68 11.40 -8.39
N LEU A 18 17.80 11.77 -9.33
CA LEU A 18 17.89 11.37 -10.74
C LEU A 18 17.30 12.45 -11.65
N GLU A 19 17.94 12.68 -12.80
CA GLU A 19 17.44 13.60 -13.83
C GLU A 19 16.08 13.14 -14.38
N ASP A 20 15.17 14.10 -14.61
CA ASP A 20 13.75 13.82 -14.98
C ASP A 20 13.63 12.96 -16.24
N ASN A 21 14.45 13.20 -17.27
CA ASN A 21 14.43 12.43 -18.50
C ASN A 21 14.82 10.97 -18.28
N LEU A 22 15.85 10.72 -17.48
CA LEU A 22 16.31 9.36 -17.19
C LEU A 22 15.31 8.63 -16.28
N ALA A 23 14.75 9.32 -15.28
CA ALA A 23 13.67 8.78 -14.46
C ALA A 23 12.48 8.35 -15.33
N ARG A 24 12.04 9.21 -16.25
CA ARG A 24 10.92 8.90 -17.16
C ARG A 24 11.24 7.75 -18.12
N GLN A 25 12.49 7.61 -18.55
CA GLN A 25 12.91 6.47 -19.36
C GLN A 25 12.77 5.16 -18.57
N LEU A 26 13.34 5.07 -17.37
CA LEU A 26 13.23 3.88 -16.52
C LEU A 26 11.78 3.56 -16.18
N ILE A 27 10.95 4.59 -15.96
CA ILE A 27 9.50 4.41 -15.73
C ILE A 27 8.80 3.82 -16.95
N LYS A 28 9.16 4.26 -18.16
CA LYS A 28 8.62 3.72 -19.40
C LYS A 28 9.02 2.26 -19.61
N GLU A 29 10.25 1.92 -19.23
CA GLU A 29 10.78 0.56 -19.26
C GLU A 29 10.25 -0.32 -18.11
N GLN A 30 9.58 0.29 -17.12
CA GLN A 30 9.13 -0.35 -15.89
C GLN A 30 10.26 -0.98 -15.05
N ASP A 31 11.47 -0.43 -15.17
CA ASP A 31 12.63 -0.87 -14.39
C ASP A 31 12.63 -0.21 -13.01
N TRP A 32 11.74 -0.69 -12.15
CA TRP A 32 11.60 -0.20 -10.77
C TRP A 32 12.84 -0.45 -9.94
N THR A 33 13.55 -1.55 -10.20
CA THR A 33 14.77 -1.92 -9.48
C THR A 33 15.89 -0.93 -9.76
N ALA A 34 16.10 -0.54 -11.04
CA ALA A 34 17.08 0.48 -11.38
C ALA A 34 16.68 1.86 -10.83
N LEU A 35 15.39 2.22 -10.93
CA LEU A 35 14.88 3.51 -10.47
C LEU A 35 15.03 3.68 -8.94
N GLN A 36 14.77 2.62 -8.18
CA GLN A 36 14.90 2.58 -6.71
C GLN A 36 16.31 2.88 -6.20
N LYS A 37 17.37 2.60 -6.98
CA LYS A 37 18.76 2.96 -6.61
C LYS A 37 18.96 4.46 -6.39
N PHE A 38 18.06 5.29 -6.92
CA PHE A 38 18.10 6.75 -6.78
C PHE A 38 17.09 7.28 -5.75
N ASP A 39 16.33 6.43 -5.09
CA ASP A 39 15.34 6.81 -4.07
C ASP A 39 16.03 7.32 -2.80
N GLN A 40 15.65 8.53 -2.35
CA GLN A 40 16.24 9.12 -1.15
C GLN A 40 15.89 8.33 0.12
N LEU A 41 14.67 7.81 0.25
CA LEU A 41 14.27 7.05 1.45
C LEU A 41 15.05 5.73 1.53
N GLN A 42 15.24 5.04 0.41
CA GLN A 42 16.05 3.82 0.38
C GLN A 42 17.48 4.06 0.90
N ARG A 43 18.12 5.18 0.49
CA ARG A 43 19.44 5.55 1.02
C ARG A 43 19.42 5.85 2.52
N GLU A 44 18.37 6.49 3.04
CA GLU A 44 18.22 6.73 4.48
C GLU A 44 18.08 5.42 5.27
N LEU A 45 17.35 4.45 4.73
CA LEU A 45 17.19 3.13 5.33
C LEU A 45 18.51 2.33 5.33
N GLU A 46 19.29 2.42 4.26
CA GLU A 46 20.55 1.67 4.08
C GLU A 46 21.73 2.28 4.84
N HIS A 47 21.86 3.61 4.86
CA HIS A 47 23.02 4.31 5.45
C HIS A 47 22.83 4.77 6.89
N GLY A 48 21.73 4.38 7.55
CA GLY A 48 21.51 4.68 8.96
C GLY A 48 21.07 6.11 9.23
N GLY A 49 20.18 6.65 8.39
CA GLY A 49 19.55 7.95 8.57
C GLY A 49 18.39 7.96 9.56
N VAL A 50 17.40 8.84 9.34
CA VAL A 50 16.26 9.04 10.29
C VAL A 50 15.46 7.75 10.51
N PHE A 51 15.39 6.89 9.49
CA PHE A 51 14.67 5.62 9.54
C PHE A 51 15.57 4.40 9.79
N GLN A 52 16.74 4.58 10.41
CA GLN A 52 17.59 3.45 10.79
C GLN A 52 16.81 2.38 11.60
N GLY A 53 16.89 1.12 11.16
CA GLY A 53 16.22 -0.01 11.82
C GLY A 53 14.73 -0.18 11.48
N TRP A 54 14.15 0.72 10.67
CA TRP A 54 12.85 0.51 10.07
C TRP A 54 12.96 -0.41 8.86
N LYS A 55 11.82 -0.95 8.45
CA LYS A 55 11.68 -1.82 7.28
C LYS A 55 10.63 -1.25 6.34
N GLU A 56 10.84 -1.46 5.06
CA GLU A 56 9.88 -1.19 3.99
C GLU A 56 9.77 -2.43 3.09
N GLY A 57 8.62 -2.60 2.44
CA GLY A 57 8.38 -3.68 1.49
C GLY A 57 9.06 -3.44 0.16
N ASN A 58 9.21 -4.48 -0.64
CA ASN A 58 9.65 -4.31 -2.01
C ASN A 58 8.63 -3.45 -2.78
N ILE A 59 9.11 -2.41 -3.46
CA ILE A 59 8.26 -1.57 -4.30
C ILE A 59 8.26 -2.17 -5.72
N GLU A 60 7.12 -2.72 -6.12
CA GLU A 60 6.90 -3.33 -7.44
C GLU A 60 5.88 -2.55 -8.28
N PHE A 61 5.62 -1.29 -7.90
CA PHE A 61 4.67 -0.40 -8.55
C PHE A 61 5.34 0.91 -8.95
N ALA A 62 4.81 1.56 -10.00
CA ALA A 62 5.40 2.82 -10.48
C ALA A 62 5.25 3.96 -9.45
N PRO A 63 6.04 5.04 -9.57
CA PRO A 63 5.95 6.22 -8.72
C PRO A 63 4.52 6.71 -8.47
N THR A 64 4.26 7.20 -7.26
CA THR A 64 2.90 7.57 -6.82
C THR A 64 2.60 9.05 -7.07
N TYR A 65 3.64 9.85 -7.32
CA TYR A 65 3.60 11.28 -7.53
C TYR A 65 4.53 11.65 -8.69
N LYS A 66 4.32 12.71 -9.48
CA LYS A 66 3.19 13.63 -9.54
C LYS A 66 2.37 13.36 -10.78
N TYR A 67 1.11 12.96 -10.63
CA TYR A 67 0.19 12.77 -11.76
C TYR A 67 -0.48 14.07 -12.19
N SER A 68 -0.87 14.13 -13.47
CA SER A 68 -1.62 15.25 -14.00
C SER A 68 -3.03 15.31 -13.42
N SER A 69 -3.51 16.52 -13.16
CA SER A 69 -4.83 16.80 -12.57
C SER A 69 -6.01 16.48 -13.52
N TYR A 70 -5.75 16.11 -14.77
CA TYR A 70 -6.77 15.75 -15.76
C TYR A 70 -7.26 14.29 -15.62
N ASN A 71 -7.21 13.71 -14.42
CA ASN A 71 -7.68 12.35 -14.13
C ASN A 71 -7.11 11.28 -15.10
N CYS A 72 -5.85 11.41 -15.50
CA CYS A 72 -5.19 10.51 -16.45
C CYS A 72 -3.96 9.83 -15.83
N ASN A 73 -3.44 8.79 -16.50
CA ASN A 73 -2.26 8.04 -16.06
C ASN A 73 -0.94 8.65 -16.54
N ARG A 74 -0.94 9.97 -16.78
CA ARG A 74 0.24 10.72 -17.19
C ARG A 74 0.81 11.46 -15.99
N TYR A 75 2.12 11.35 -15.77
CA TYR A 75 2.82 12.21 -14.82
C TYR A 75 2.86 13.67 -15.33
N SER A 76 2.66 14.64 -14.43
CA SER A 76 2.84 16.05 -14.73
C SER A 76 4.24 16.34 -15.25
N GLY A 77 4.34 17.27 -16.21
CA GLY A 77 5.58 17.59 -16.91
C GLY A 77 5.88 16.71 -18.14
N GLY A 78 7.10 16.84 -18.67
CA GLY A 78 7.50 16.29 -19.97
C GLY A 78 7.01 17.14 -21.15
N ILE A 79 7.70 17.08 -22.30
CA ILE A 79 7.36 17.91 -23.48
C ILE A 79 6.14 17.35 -24.24
N PRO A 80 5.19 18.20 -24.68
CA PRO A 80 4.98 19.57 -24.22
C PRO A 80 4.23 19.56 -22.88
N SER A 81 4.76 20.28 -21.90
CA SER A 81 4.08 20.55 -20.63
C SER A 81 3.05 21.64 -20.89
N ARG A 82 1.78 21.39 -20.59
CA ARG A 82 0.75 22.43 -20.73
C ARG A 82 1.01 23.56 -19.73
N ALA A 83 0.77 24.80 -20.14
CA ALA A 83 0.99 25.98 -19.32
C ALA A 83 0.29 25.84 -17.96
N GLY A 84 1.04 26.04 -16.86
CA GLY A 84 0.52 25.99 -15.49
C GLY A 84 0.80 24.70 -14.71
N GLU A 85 1.22 23.61 -15.35
CA GLU A 85 1.61 22.39 -14.61
C GLU A 85 3.01 22.53 -14.01
N LYS A 86 3.12 22.51 -12.66
CA LYS A 86 4.42 22.43 -11.99
C LYS A 86 5.10 21.09 -12.31
N GLN A 87 6.22 21.14 -13.02
CA GLN A 87 7.04 19.99 -13.35
C GLN A 87 7.75 19.46 -12.10
N ARG A 88 7.63 18.15 -11.87
CA ARG A 88 8.37 17.39 -10.86
C ARG A 88 8.75 16.05 -11.45
N THR A 89 9.96 15.59 -11.15
CA THR A 89 10.36 14.20 -11.43
C THR A 89 9.42 13.26 -10.69
N PRO A 90 8.87 12.23 -11.34
CA PRO A 90 8.05 11.25 -10.66
C PRO A 90 8.81 10.57 -9.51
N ALA A 91 8.18 10.36 -8.37
CA ALA A 91 8.79 9.75 -7.18
C ALA A 91 7.77 8.95 -6.34
N TRP A 92 8.27 8.07 -5.48
CA TRP A 92 7.49 7.39 -4.44
C TRP A 92 7.47 8.26 -3.18
N CYS A 93 6.56 9.23 -3.15
CA CYS A 93 6.37 10.11 -2.00
C CYS A 93 5.57 9.41 -0.88
N ASP A 94 4.65 8.52 -1.26
CA ASP A 94 3.70 7.86 -0.37
C ASP A 94 4.26 6.49 0.06
N ARG A 95 4.58 6.33 1.35
CA ARG A 95 5.37 5.20 1.86
C ARG A 95 4.76 4.57 3.11
N ILE A 96 5.03 3.29 3.31
CA ILE A 96 4.60 2.54 4.50
C ILE A 96 5.79 1.76 5.07
N LEU A 97 6.24 2.19 6.24
CA LEU A 97 7.33 1.57 7.00
C LEU A 97 6.81 0.88 8.25
N TRP A 98 7.58 -0.07 8.77
CA TRP A 98 7.32 -0.68 10.06
C TRP A 98 8.59 -0.98 10.84
N CYS A 99 8.46 -1.03 12.16
CA CYS A 99 9.49 -1.56 13.06
C CYS A 99 8.87 -2.42 14.17
N GLY A 100 9.63 -3.39 14.66
CA GLY A 100 9.19 -4.33 15.70
C GLY A 100 9.23 -5.80 15.29
N LYS A 101 9.19 -6.69 16.30
CA LYS A 101 9.27 -8.14 16.10
C LYS A 101 7.90 -8.73 15.76
N GLY A 102 7.90 -9.81 14.99
CA GLY A 102 6.69 -10.56 14.66
C GLY A 102 5.72 -9.81 13.74
N VAL A 103 6.21 -8.84 12.96
CA VAL A 103 5.48 -8.18 11.88
C VAL A 103 5.98 -8.75 10.55
N ARG A 104 5.04 -9.22 9.72
CA ARG A 104 5.30 -9.68 8.36
C ARG A 104 4.37 -8.95 7.40
N GLN A 105 4.93 -8.23 6.43
CA GLN A 105 4.15 -7.65 5.36
C GLN A 105 3.72 -8.74 4.38
N LEU A 106 2.44 -8.75 4.01
CA LEU A 106 1.82 -9.71 3.11
C LEU A 106 1.63 -9.13 1.71
N SER A 107 1.37 -7.83 1.61
CA SER A 107 1.28 -7.11 0.34
C SER A 107 1.68 -5.64 0.50
N TYR A 108 2.16 -5.05 -0.59
CA TYR A 108 2.47 -3.63 -0.71
C TYR A 108 2.18 -3.19 -2.13
N PHE A 109 1.19 -2.32 -2.32
CA PHE A 109 0.73 -1.98 -3.67
C PHE A 109 0.15 -0.57 -3.75
N ARG A 110 0.14 -0.04 -4.96
CA ARG A 110 -0.52 1.21 -5.34
C ARG A 110 -1.86 0.91 -6.00
N SER A 111 -2.86 1.72 -5.70
CA SER A 111 -4.17 1.71 -6.39
C SER A 111 -4.26 2.82 -7.44
N GLU A 112 -5.09 2.63 -8.46
CA GLU A 112 -5.20 3.54 -9.61
C GLU A 112 -6.24 4.65 -9.45
N SER A 113 -6.61 4.99 -8.21
CA SER A 113 -7.52 6.11 -7.94
C SER A 113 -6.91 7.42 -8.41
N LYS A 114 -7.69 8.23 -9.14
CA LYS A 114 -7.19 9.43 -9.86
C LYS A 114 -7.66 10.75 -9.27
N PHE A 115 -8.33 10.73 -8.11
CA PHE A 115 -8.86 11.93 -7.45
C PHE A 115 -7.79 12.94 -6.98
N SER A 116 -6.52 12.54 -6.99
CA SER A 116 -5.37 13.35 -6.58
C SER A 116 -4.23 13.23 -7.61
N ASP A 117 -3.26 14.15 -7.55
CA ASP A 117 -1.96 13.99 -8.22
C ASP A 117 -1.07 12.94 -7.54
N HIS A 118 -1.54 12.36 -6.44
CA HIS A 118 -1.01 11.15 -5.81
C HIS A 118 -1.87 9.92 -6.14
N ARG A 119 -1.23 8.75 -6.18
CA ARG A 119 -1.90 7.44 -6.23
C ARG A 119 -1.88 6.79 -4.84
N PRO A 120 -3.03 6.32 -4.30
CA PRO A 120 -3.05 5.77 -2.95
C PRO A 120 -2.22 4.48 -2.83
N VAL A 121 -1.50 4.36 -1.72
CA VAL A 121 -0.66 3.21 -1.39
C VAL A 121 -1.25 2.44 -0.21
N SER A 122 -1.24 1.12 -0.32
CA SER A 122 -1.81 0.20 0.66
C SER A 122 -0.81 -0.91 0.99
N ALA A 123 -0.80 -1.35 2.24
CA ALA A 123 -0.05 -2.52 2.68
C ALA A 123 -0.89 -3.37 3.64
N LEU A 124 -0.74 -4.69 3.53
CA LEU A 124 -1.33 -5.65 4.45
C LEU A 124 -0.25 -6.28 5.31
N PHE A 125 -0.51 -6.43 6.62
CA PHE A 125 0.43 -7.00 7.57
C PHE A 125 -0.21 -8.14 8.37
N SER A 126 0.58 -9.17 8.64
CA SER A 126 0.32 -10.17 9.67
C SER A 126 1.18 -9.84 10.89
N THR A 127 0.58 -9.85 12.08
CA THR A 127 1.30 -9.62 13.33
C THR A 127 1.04 -10.70 14.36
N GLN A 128 2.09 -11.17 15.02
CA GLN A 128 1.96 -12.08 16.16
C GLN A 128 1.74 -11.26 17.42
N ILE A 129 0.62 -11.45 18.12
CA ILE A 129 0.33 -10.80 19.40
C ILE A 129 0.52 -11.79 20.56
N LYS A 130 1.11 -11.33 21.66
CA LYS A 130 1.16 -12.10 22.91
C LYS A 130 -0.10 -11.79 23.71
N VAL A 131 -0.95 -12.79 23.91
CA VAL A 131 -2.11 -12.66 24.78
C VAL A 131 -1.68 -12.96 26.21
N VAL A 132 -1.67 -11.95 27.07
CA VAL A 132 -1.47 -12.15 28.51
C VAL A 132 -2.82 -12.54 29.10
N LYS A 133 -2.96 -13.80 29.52
CA LYS A 133 -4.14 -14.22 30.30
C LYS A 133 -4.02 -13.59 31.68
N SER A 134 -4.99 -12.75 32.04
CA SER A 134 -5.12 -12.23 33.39
C SER A 134 -5.35 -13.41 34.34
N THR A 135 -4.49 -13.59 35.34
CA THR A 135 -4.69 -14.56 36.44
C THR A 135 -5.65 -14.05 37.50
N ASN A 136 -6.43 -13.00 37.21
CA ASN A 136 -7.43 -12.53 38.15
C ASN A 136 -8.69 -13.40 38.02
N THR A 137 -8.77 -14.42 38.87
CA THR A 137 -9.97 -15.22 39.13
C THR A 137 -11.04 -14.35 39.79
N ARG A 138 -11.63 -13.43 39.01
CA ARG A 138 -12.99 -12.97 39.25
C ARG A 138 -13.74 -13.20 37.95
N SER A 139 -14.40 -14.34 37.91
CA SER A 139 -15.39 -14.70 36.89
C SER A 139 -16.50 -13.65 36.88
N HIS A 140 -16.32 -12.61 36.07
CA HIS A 140 -17.44 -11.89 35.49
C HIS A 140 -17.63 -12.44 34.09
N THR A 141 -18.65 -13.27 33.95
CA THR A 141 -19.17 -13.73 32.67
C THR A 141 -19.60 -12.50 31.88
N VAL A 142 -18.77 -12.05 30.93
CA VAL A 142 -19.20 -11.09 29.92
C VAL A 142 -19.89 -11.91 28.84
N PRO A 143 -21.18 -11.66 28.53
CA PRO A 143 -21.84 -12.35 27.43
C PRO A 143 -21.10 -12.05 26.13
N THR A 144 -20.67 -13.09 25.43
CA THR A 144 -20.15 -13.01 24.07
C THR A 144 -21.31 -12.66 23.14
N THR A 145 -21.68 -11.39 23.05
CA THR A 145 -22.46 -10.84 21.95
C THR A 145 -21.48 -10.23 20.95
N PHE A 146 -20.70 -11.08 20.28
CA PHE A 146 -20.12 -10.69 19.00
C PHE A 146 -21.16 -11.02 17.93
N LEU A 147 -21.53 -9.97 17.19
CA LEU A 147 -22.48 -9.94 16.09
C LEU A 147 -22.15 -11.04 15.07
N ASN A 148 -22.89 -12.15 15.12
CA ASN A 148 -23.09 -13.01 13.97
C ASN A 148 -24.29 -12.47 13.18
N GLU A 149 -24.12 -11.31 12.53
CA GLU A 149 -25.05 -10.94 11.47
C GLU A 149 -24.59 -11.62 10.18
N THR A 150 -25.28 -12.72 9.87
CA THR A 150 -25.26 -13.35 8.55
C THR A 150 -26.40 -12.69 7.77
N PRO A 151 -26.18 -12.08 6.59
CA PRO A 151 -27.29 -11.52 5.84
C PRO A 151 -28.16 -12.66 5.30
N SER A 152 -29.42 -12.68 5.75
CA SER A 152 -30.45 -13.61 5.31
C SER A 152 -30.75 -13.39 3.83
N ARG A 153 -30.47 -14.40 3.00
CA ARG A 153 -30.86 -14.48 1.60
C ARG A 153 -32.35 -14.87 1.53
N THR A 154 -33.17 -14.00 0.96
CA THR A 154 -34.56 -14.29 0.59
C THR A 154 -34.60 -15.51 -0.34
N GLN A 155 -35.39 -16.51 0.02
CA GLN A 155 -35.68 -17.65 -0.84
C GLN A 155 -36.63 -17.21 -1.96
N THR A 156 -36.16 -17.29 -3.19
CA THR A 156 -37.01 -17.55 -4.37
C THR A 156 -36.55 -18.89 -4.94
N ASN A 157 -37.49 -19.81 -5.02
CA ASN A 157 -37.34 -21.16 -5.58
C ASN A 157 -36.78 -21.09 -7.00
N GLU A 158 -35.80 -21.94 -7.32
CA GLU A 158 -35.72 -22.64 -8.61
C GLU A 158 -34.61 -23.71 -8.58
N THR A 159 -34.90 -24.80 -9.29
CA THR A 159 -34.26 -26.12 -9.30
C THR A 159 -32.92 -26.21 -10.04
N ALA A 160 -32.13 -27.22 -9.63
CA ALA A 160 -31.18 -28.05 -10.42
C ALA A 160 -29.66 -27.73 -10.40
N ASN A 161 -28.92 -28.79 -10.01
CA ASN A 161 -27.57 -29.24 -10.40
C ASN A 161 -26.30 -28.38 -10.20
N GLY A 162 -25.39 -28.91 -9.37
CA GLY A 162 -24.04 -29.31 -9.81
C GLY A 162 -22.87 -28.30 -9.74
N GLU A 163 -21.82 -28.73 -9.03
CA GLU A 163 -20.42 -28.26 -9.04
C GLU A 163 -20.01 -26.99 -8.25
N SER A 164 -19.28 -27.24 -7.17
CA SER A 164 -18.64 -26.25 -6.30
C SER A 164 -17.28 -25.84 -6.87
N THR A 165 -17.13 -24.58 -7.29
CA THR A 165 -15.83 -23.94 -7.55
C THR A 165 -15.65 -22.69 -6.66
N SER A 166 -14.42 -22.54 -6.19
CA SER A 166 -13.94 -21.67 -5.10
C SER A 166 -14.12 -20.17 -5.33
N THR A 167 -14.56 -19.46 -4.28
CA THR A 167 -14.95 -18.04 -4.22
C THR A 167 -13.80 -17.02 -4.32
N LEU A 168 -12.64 -17.39 -4.90
CA LEU A 168 -11.49 -16.49 -5.05
C LEU A 168 -11.45 -15.73 -6.39
N LEU A 169 -12.39 -15.97 -7.31
CA LEU A 169 -12.48 -15.28 -8.60
C LEU A 169 -13.49 -14.12 -8.65
N SER A 170 -14.28 -13.88 -7.60
CA SER A 170 -15.33 -12.83 -7.63
C SER A 170 -14.84 -11.43 -7.20
N LEU A 171 -13.55 -11.25 -6.94
CA LEU A 171 -12.95 -9.97 -6.52
C LEU A 171 -12.16 -9.26 -7.63
N ARG A 172 -12.26 -9.75 -8.86
CA ARG A 172 -11.92 -8.97 -10.06
C ARG A 172 -13.20 -8.81 -10.87
N VAL A 173 -13.38 -7.61 -11.42
CA VAL A 173 -14.56 -7.14 -12.18
C VAL A 173 -15.70 -6.58 -11.32
N LYS A 174 -15.48 -5.36 -10.83
CA LYS A 174 -16.49 -4.29 -10.78
C LYS A 174 -15.78 -2.96 -10.58
N ASP A 175 -15.31 -2.42 -11.69
CA ASP A 175 -15.51 -1.04 -12.13
C ASP A 175 -14.79 -0.90 -13.49
N MET A 176 -15.44 -0.18 -14.39
CA MET A 176 -15.29 -0.19 -15.86
C MET A 176 -13.88 0.07 -16.40
#